data_AF-A0A950UD37-F1
#
_entry.id   AF-A0A950UD37-F1
#
_cell.length_a   1.000
_cell.length_b   1.000
_cell.length_c   1.000
_cell.angle_alpha   90.00
_cell.angle_beta   90.00
_cell.angle_gamma   90.00
#
_symmetry.space_group_name_H-M   'P 1'
#
loop_
_entity.id
_entity.type
_entity.pdbx_description
1 polymer ?
#
loop_
_entity_poly.entity_id
_entity_poly.type
_entity_poly.pdbx_seq_one_letter_code
_entity_poly.pdbx_strand_id
1 'polypeptide(L)' 'MLFRNLRDEIDATLARDPAARSRLEVVLCYPGFQALLYHRVAHWLWQRRFYLL' A
#
# COMPACT_ATOMS: atom_id res chain seq x y z
N MET A 1 -11.08 8.29 -1.82
CA MET A 1 -9.95 8.88 -1.05
C MET A 1 -8.85 7.83 -0.93
N LEU A 2 -8.00 7.67 -1.95
CA LEU A 2 -7.14 6.47 -2.08
C LEU A 2 -5.98 6.41 -1.08
N PHE A 3 -5.45 7.57 -0.68
CA PHE A 3 -4.22 7.68 0.11
C PHE A 3 -4.44 8.02 1.59
N ARG A 4 -5.70 8.23 2.00
CA ARG A 4 -5.99 8.75 3.34
C ARG A 4 -5.74 7.73 4.45
N ASN A 5 -5.84 6.43 4.13
CA ASN A 5 -5.65 5.32 5.07
C ASN A 5 -4.34 4.53 4.82
N LEU A 6 -3.59 4.84 3.76
CA LEU A 6 -2.40 4.06 3.41
C LEU A 6 -1.27 4.29 4.43
N ARG A 7 -1.20 5.51 4.97
CA ARG A 7 -0.26 5.87 6.04
C ARG A 7 -0.65 5.17 7.35
N ASP A 8 -1.93 5.14 7.69
CA ASP A 8 -2.44 4.43 8.86
C ASP A 8 -2.23 2.92 8.74
N GLU A 9 -2.38 2.35 7.54
CA GLU A 9 -2.06 0.94 7.28
C GLU A 9 -0.56 0.66 7.44
N ILE A 10 0.30 1.53 6.91
CA ILE A 10 1.75 1.42 7.12
C ILE A 10 2.07 1.53 8.62
N ASP A 11 1.51 2.51 9.33
CA ASP A 11 1.72 2.67 10.77
C ASP A 11 1.18 1.51 11.58
N ALA A 12 0.03 0.93 11.21
CA ALA A 12 -0.52 -0.25 11.87
C ALA A 12 0.35 -1.50 11.61
N THR A 13 0.89 -1.65 10.40
CA THR A 13 1.86 -2.73 10.10
C THR A 13 3.17 -2.52 10.85
N LEU A 14 3.66 -1.27 10.92
CA LEU A 14 4.88 -0.92 11.65
C LEU A 14 4.72 -1.10 13.17
N ALA A 15 3.55 -0.76 13.71
CA ALA A 15 3.21 -0.94 15.12
C ALA A 15 3.00 -2.41 15.50
N ARG A 16 2.54 -3.24 14.56
CA ARG A 16 2.40 -4.69 14.75
C ARG A 16 3.72 -5.44 14.63
N ASP A 17 4.64 -4.93 13.81
CA ASP A 17 5.87 -5.64 13.46
C ASP A 17 7.10 -4.81 13.87
N PRO A 18 7.67 -5.02 15.07
CA PRO A 18 8.80 -4.24 15.58
C PRO A 18 10.10 -4.42 14.78
N ALA A 19 10.15 -5.40 13.86
CA ALA A 19 11.24 -5.60 12.92
C ALA A 19 11.25 -4.59 11.77
N ALA A 20 10.10 -3.95 11.49
CA ALA A 20 9.96 -2.93 10.47
C ALA A 20 10.55 -1.60 10.97
N ARG A 21 11.87 -1.45 10.84
CA ARG A 21 12.61 -0.30 11.36
C ARG A 21 12.36 1.00 10.58
N SER A 22 12.01 0.89 9.30
CA SER A 22 11.76 2.03 8.42
C SER A 22 10.54 1.82 7.54
N ARG A 23 9.72 2.86 7.36
CA ARG A 23 8.63 2.86 6.36
C ARG A 23 9.14 2.50 4.95
N LEU A 24 10.36 2.94 4.62
CA LEU A 24 11.03 2.60 3.36
C LEU A 24 11.37 1.11 3.25
N GLU A 25 11.82 0.47 4.34
CA GLU A 25 12.03 -0.99 4.37
C GLU A 25 10.72 -1.74 4.22
N VAL A 26 9.62 -1.28 4.83
CA VAL A 26 8.31 -1.93 4.60
C VAL A 26 7.88 -1.80 3.15
N VAL A 27 8.06 -0.63 2.54
CA VAL A 27 7.67 -0.40 1.13
C VAL A 27 8.55 -1.20 0.16
N LEU A 28 9.85 -1.36 0.45
CA LEU A 28 10.81 -2.02 -0.44
C LEU A 28 10.95 -3.53 -0.19
N CYS A 29 10.89 -3.96 1.08
CA CYS A 29 11.15 -5.35 1.50
C CYS A 29 9.86 -6.15 1.78
N TYR A 30 8.67 -5.54 1.84
CA TYR A 30 7.41 -6.29 1.93
C TYR A 30 6.71 -6.34 0.57
N PRO A 31 6.92 -7.41 -0.22
CA PRO A 31 6.21 -7.59 -1.49
C PRO A 31 4.68 -7.70 -1.30
N GLY A 32 4.21 -8.17 -0.14
CA GLY A 32 2.79 -8.17 0.20
C GLY A 32 2.18 -6.77 0.32
N PHE A 33 2.95 -5.81 0.85
CA PHE A 33 2.54 -4.42 0.91
C PHE A 33 2.47 -3.79 -0.49
N GLN A 34 3.47 -4.10 -1.34
CA GLN A 34 3.47 -3.67 -2.74
C GLN A 34 2.26 -4.21 -3.50
N ALA A 35 1.89 -5.49 -3.32
CA ALA A 35 0.71 -6.08 -3.94
C ALA A 35 -0.59 -5.32 -3.56
N LEU A 36 -0.73 -4.96 -2.28
CA LEU A 36 -1.87 -4.17 -1.80
C LEU A 36 -1.91 -2.78 -2.46
N LEU A 37 -0.74 -2.14 -2.58
CA LEU A 37 -0.58 -0.82 -3.17
C LEU A 37 -0.94 -0.83 -4.66
N TYR A 38 -0.40 -1.79 -5.42
CA TYR A 38 -0.74 -1.99 -6.82
C TYR A 38 -2.21 -2.33 -7.02
N HIS A 39 -2.80 -3.17 -6.15
CA HIS A 39 -4.22 -3.50 -6.23
C HIS A 39 -5.10 -2.26 -6.04
N ARG A 40 -4.76 -1.38 -5.09
CA ARG A 40 -5.48 -0.11 -4.88
C ARG A 40 -5.32 0.84 -6.06
N VAL A 41 -4.12 0.95 -6.64
CA VAL A 41 -3.88 1.77 -7.84
C VAL A 41 -4.71 1.24 -9.02
N ALA A 42 -4.70 -0.07 -9.24
CA ALA A 42 -5.53 -0.73 -10.25
C ALA A 42 -7.03 -0.50 -9.99
N HIS A 43 -7.48 -0.63 -8.75
CA HIS A 43 -8.86 -0.37 -8.36
C HIS A 43 -9.25 1.11 -8.57
N TRP A 44 -8.35 2.05 -8.30
CA TRP A 44 -8.59 3.46 -8.56
C TRP A 44 -8.66 3.79 -10.05
N LEU A 45 -7.78 3.19 -10.86
CA LEU A 45 -7.84 3.27 -12.33
C LEU A 45 -9.17 2.70 -12.85
N TRP A 46 -9.58 1.55 -12.30
CA TRP A 46 -10.87 0.92 -12.61
C TRP A 46 -12.06 1.82 -12.29
N GLN A 47 -12.09 2.41 -11.09
CA GLN A 47 -13.14 3.36 -10.67
C GLN A 47 -13.17 4.62 -11.57
N ARG A 48 -12.03 4.99 -12.17
CA ARG A 48 -11.93 6.10 -13.12
C ARG A 48 -12.21 5.72 -14.57
N ARG A 49 -12.68 4.49 -14.82
CA ARG A 49 -12.95 3.94 -16.16
C ARG A 49 -11.72 3.95 -17.07
N PHE A 50 -10.51 4.00 -16.50
CA PHE A 50 -9.27 3.72 -17.21
C PHE A 50 -9.07 2.21 -17.21
N TYR A 51 -9.73 1.56 -18.16
CA TYR A 51 -9.48 0.15 -18.45
C TYR A 51 -8.12 0.06 -19.14
N LEU A 52 -7.15 -0.62 -18.52
CA LEU A 52 -5.99 -1.11 -19.27
C LEU A 52 -6.55 -2.22 -20.16
N LEU A 53 -6.51 -1.96 -21.47
CA LEU A 53 -7.02 -2.79 -22.59
C LEU A 53 -6.86 -4.30 -22.37
#